data_AF-A0A0S9DNF6-F1
#
_entry.id   AF-A0A0S9DNF6-F1
#
_cell.length_a   1.000
_cell.length_b   1.000
_cell.length_c   1.000
_cell.angle_alpha   90.00
_cell.angle_beta   90.00
_cell.angle_gamma   90.00
#
_symmetry.space_group_name_H-M   'P 1'
#
loop_
_entity.id
_entity.type
_entity.pdbx_description
1 polymer ?
#
loop_
_entity_poly.entity_id
_entity_poly.type
_entity_poly.pdbx_seq_one_letter_code
_entity_poly.pdbx_strand_id
1 'polypeptide(L)'
;MDQQLLTEADRVVATLPPGKRESVREIVVDATRRGSVSESARRFLDSATGSPLVAEVLARAVAEGADATLAIARSSTYTRPPGPESTSPN
;
A
#
# COMPACT_ATOMS: atom_id res chain seq x y z
N MET A 1 4.26 -8.47 -8.53
CA MET A 1 5.56 -8.18 -7.83
C MET A 1 6.31 -9.45 -7.43
N ASP A 2 7.65 -9.50 -7.55
CA ASP A 2 8.48 -10.67 -7.20
C ASP A 2 8.66 -10.85 -5.68
N GLN A 3 8.28 -12.00 -5.13
CA GLN A 3 8.40 -12.30 -3.69
C GLN A 3 9.83 -12.24 -3.15
N GLN A 4 10.83 -12.54 -3.98
CA GLN A 4 12.24 -12.48 -3.57
C GLN A 4 12.67 -11.04 -3.24
N LEU A 5 12.23 -10.05 -4.04
CA LEU A 5 12.56 -8.63 -3.80
C LEU A 5 11.90 -8.10 -2.53
N LEU A 6 10.66 -8.54 -2.24
CA LEU A 6 9.97 -8.23 -0.98
C LEU A 6 10.71 -8.80 0.22
N THR A 7 11.16 -10.05 0.13
CA THR A 7 11.91 -10.72 1.20
C THR A 7 13.25 -10.03 1.47
N GLU A 8 13.94 -9.62 0.41
CA GLU A 8 15.21 -8.91 0.53
C GLU A 8 15.03 -7.51 1.14
N ALA A 9 14.01 -6.76 0.70
CA ALA A 9 13.67 -5.47 1.29
C ALA A 9 13.30 -5.59 2.78
N ASP A 10 12.52 -6.62 3.16
CA ASP A 10 12.15 -6.88 4.55
C ASP A 10 13.40 -7.14 5.42
N ARG A 11 14.34 -7.96 4.95
CA ARG A 11 15.61 -8.20 5.65
C ARG A 11 16.41 -6.92 5.85
N VAL A 12 16.49 -6.07 4.83
CA VAL A 12 17.20 -4.78 4.91
C VAL A 12 16.53 -3.85 5.92
N VAL A 13 15.20 -3.83 6.00
CA VAL A 13 14.49 -3.04 7.02
C VAL A 13 14.71 -3.63 8.42
N ALA A 14 14.74 -4.96 8.55
CA ALA A 14 14.95 -5.64 9.82
C ALA A 14 16.34 -5.38 10.44
N THR A 15 17.37 -5.13 9.63
CA THR A 15 18.71 -4.78 10.10
C THR A 15 18.85 -3.33 10.54
N LEU A 16 17.85 -2.48 10.29
CA LEU A 16 17.89 -1.07 10.68
C LEU A 16 17.77 -0.88 12.20
N PRO A 17 18.44 0.15 12.77
CA PRO A 17 18.24 0.54 14.16
C PRO A 17 16.77 0.93 14.41
N PRO A 18 16.26 0.74 15.65
CA PRO A 18 14.84 0.88 15.97
C PRO A 18 14.26 2.26 15.59
N GLY A 19 15.01 3.35 15.79
CA GLY A 19 14.56 4.69 15.40
C GLY A 19 14.36 4.85 13.89
N LYS A 20 15.23 4.25 13.07
CA LYS A 20 15.05 4.26 11.60
C LYS A 20 13.90 3.36 11.16
N ARG A 21 13.70 2.21 11.81
CA ARG A 21 12.57 1.31 11.51
C ARG A 21 11.22 2.00 11.73
N GLU A 22 11.10 2.78 12.80
CA GLU A 22 9.87 3.52 13.08
C GLU A 22 9.59 4.56 11.97
N SER A 23 10.60 5.34 11.57
CA SER A 23 10.47 6.27 10.44
C SER A 23 10.11 5.58 9.12
N VAL A 24 10.70 4.42 8.82
CA VAL A 24 10.33 3.63 7.63
C VAL A 24 8.87 3.21 7.70
N ARG A 25 8.40 2.75 8.87
CA ARG A 25 7.00 2.35 9.06
C ARG A 25 6.04 3.51 8.85
N GLU A 26 6.36 4.70 9.36
CA GLU A 26 5.55 5.91 9.14
C GLU A 26 5.50 6.30 7.66
N ILE A 27 6.64 6.22 6.96
CA ILE A 27 6.72 6.46 5.51
C ILE A 27 5.82 5.48 4.73
N VAL A 28 5.83 4.20 5.07
CA VAL A 28 4.98 3.18 4.42
C VAL A 28 3.50 3.50 4.62
N VAL A 29 3.11 3.88 5.84
CA VAL A 29 1.72 4.25 6.16
C VAL A 29 1.29 5.50 5.40
N ASP A 30 2.11 6.56 5.40
CA ASP A 30 1.83 7.80 4.68
C ASP A 30 1.75 7.56 3.15
N ALA A 31 2.69 6.78 2.59
CA ALA A 31 2.72 6.48 1.17
C ALA A 31 1.51 5.64 0.72
N THR A 32 1.11 4.65 1.53
CA THR A 32 -0.10 3.86 1.27
C THR A 32 -1.35 4.75 1.32
N ARG A 33 -1.44 5.64 2.30
CA ARG A 33 -2.57 6.58 2.44
C ARG A 33 -2.66 7.58 1.29
N ARG A 34 -1.53 8.04 0.78
CA ARG A 34 -1.45 8.98 -0.35
C ARG A 34 -1.48 8.29 -1.71
N GLY A 35 -1.31 6.97 -1.76
CA GLY A 35 -1.12 6.21 -3.00
C GLY A 35 0.17 6.56 -3.75
N SER A 36 1.15 7.20 -3.10
CA SER A 36 2.42 7.57 -3.72
C SER A 36 3.54 7.71 -2.69
N VAL A 37 4.78 7.41 -3.09
CA VAL A 37 5.98 7.61 -2.27
C VAL A 37 6.60 8.96 -2.64
N SER A 38 6.78 9.85 -1.65
CA SER A 38 7.41 11.15 -1.87
C SER A 38 8.91 11.05 -2.16
N GLU A 39 9.47 12.06 -2.84
CA GLU A 39 10.92 12.09 -3.14
C GLU A 39 11.76 12.15 -1.86
N SER A 40 11.32 12.91 -0.86
CA SER A 40 11.97 12.97 0.46
C SER A 40 11.97 11.61 1.15
N ALA A 41 10.87 10.85 1.07
CA ALA A 41 10.80 9.49 1.59
C ALA A 41 11.77 8.54 0.86
N ARG A 42 11.87 8.64 -0.47
CA ARG A 42 12.87 7.87 -1.24
C ARG A 42 14.30 8.16 -0.79
N ARG A 43 14.65 9.44 -0.64
CA ARG A 43 15.99 9.86 -0.17
C ARG A 43 16.29 9.36 1.24
N PHE A 44 15.30 9.42 2.14
CA PHE A 44 15.44 8.88 3.48
C PHE A 44 15.66 7.36 3.45
N LEU A 45 14.86 6.63 2.68
CA LEU A 45 14.97 5.17 2.57
C LEU A 45 16.35 4.78 2.03
N ASP A 46 16.80 5.38 0.93
CA ASP A 46 18.11 5.15 0.33
C ASP A 46 19.26 5.42 1.31
N SER A 47 19.18 6.52 2.07
CA SER A 47 20.16 6.86 3.11
C SER A 47 20.09 5.93 4.34
N ALA A 48 18.90 5.49 4.71
CA ALA A 48 18.68 4.64 5.87
C ALA A 48 19.20 3.23 5.63
N THR A 49 18.94 2.67 4.45
CA THR A 49 19.23 1.29 4.05
C THR A 49 20.55 1.15 3.31
N GLY A 50 21.11 2.25 2.77
CA GLY A 50 22.26 2.22 1.88
C GLY A 50 21.97 1.60 0.52
N SER A 51 20.70 1.45 0.14
CA SER A 51 20.29 0.82 -1.11
C SER A 51 18.95 1.36 -1.63
N PRO A 52 18.84 1.65 -2.94
CA PRO A 52 17.60 2.13 -3.54
C PRO A 52 16.51 1.05 -3.59
N LEU A 53 16.87 -0.22 -3.38
CA LEU A 53 15.98 -1.37 -3.48
C LEU A 53 14.69 -1.20 -2.66
N VAL A 54 14.82 -0.79 -1.39
CA VAL A 54 13.66 -0.63 -0.49
C VAL A 54 12.72 0.47 -0.98
N ALA A 55 13.28 1.56 -1.49
CA ALA A 55 12.51 2.68 -2.03
C ALA A 55 11.76 2.29 -3.33
N GLU A 56 12.37 1.47 -4.18
CA GLU A 56 11.75 0.96 -5.41
C GLU A 56 10.66 -0.08 -5.12
N VAL A 57 10.93 -1.02 -4.21
CA VAL A 57 9.96 -2.01 -3.74
C VAL A 57 8.76 -1.32 -3.12
N LEU A 58 8.97 -0.33 -2.25
CA LEU A 58 7.88 0.43 -1.67
C LEU A 58 7.05 1.18 -2.71
N ALA A 59 7.71 1.84 -3.68
CA ALA A 59 7.01 2.58 -4.74
C ALA A 59 6.13 1.66 -5.60
N ARG A 60 6.62 0.46 -5.93
CA ARG A 60 5.84 -0.57 -6.65
C ARG A 60 4.68 -1.11 -5.79
N ALA A 61 4.94 -1.43 -4.53
CA ALA A 61 3.92 -1.97 -3.64
C ALA A 61 2.76 -0.97 -3.42
N VAL A 62 3.07 0.32 -3.29
CA VAL A 62 2.06 1.38 -3.17
C VAL A 62 1.27 1.54 -4.46
N ALA A 63 1.91 1.46 -5.63
CA ALA A 63 1.22 1.52 -6.91
C ALA A 63 0.27 0.32 -7.13
N GLU A 64 0.70 -0.90 -6.80
CA GLU A 64 -0.13 -2.11 -6.90
C GLU A 64 -1.27 -2.08 -5.86
N GLY A 65 -1.00 -1.60 -4.64
CA GLY A 65 -2.00 -1.49 -3.56
C GLY A 65 -3.05 -0.41 -3.81
N ALA A 66 -2.69 0.68 -4.48
CA ALA A 66 -3.64 1.70 -4.93
C ALA A 66 -4.62 1.11 -5.97
N ASP A 67 -4.13 0.27 -6.89
CA ASP A 67 -4.95 -0.42 -7.89
C ASP A 67 -5.92 -1.41 -7.23
N ALA A 68 -5.44 -2.21 -6.27
CA ALA A 68 -6.27 -3.14 -5.51
C ALA A 68 -7.35 -2.41 -4.67
N THR A 69 -7.01 -1.28 -4.06
CA THR A 69 -7.97 -0.46 -3.29
C THR A 69 -9.05 0.14 -4.19
N LEU A 70 -8.67 0.60 -5.39
CA LEU A 70 -9.61 1.07 -6.42
C LEU A 70 -10.50 -0.05 -6.95
N ALA A 71 -9.96 -1.27 -7.13
CA ALA A 71 -10.72 -2.43 -7.56
C ALA A 71 -11.81 -2.80 -6.54
N ILE A 72 -11.49 -2.76 -5.25
CA ILE A 72 -12.46 -3.02 -4.17
C ILE A 72 -13.52 -1.90 -4.13
N ALA A 73 -13.11 -0.63 -4.20
CA ALA A 73 -14.03 0.50 -4.20
C ALA A 73 -15.02 0.47 -5.39
N ARG A 74 -14.58 0.00 -6.57
CA ARG A 74 -15.46 -0.20 -7.75
C ARG A 74 -16.38 -1.42 -7.63
N SER A 75 -15.95 -2.44 -6.89
CA SER A 75 -16.75 -3.65 -6.64
C SER A 75 -17.90 -3.38 -5.66
N SER A 76 -17.82 -2.32 -4.86
CA SER A 76 -18.81 -1.99 -3.83
C SER A 76 -19.99 -1.14 -4.32
N THR A 77 -20.06 -0.75 -5.60
CA THR A 77 -21.11 0.17 -6.11
C THR A 77 -22.38 -0.52 -6.63
N TYR A 78 -22.67 -1.78 -6.29
CA TYR A 78 -23.96 -2.40 -6.65
C TYR A 78 -24.63 -3.13 -5.48
N THR A 79 -25.47 -2.41 -4.75
CA THR A 79 -26.69 -2.96 -4.16
C THR A 79 -27.79 -1.93 -4.37
N ARG A 80 -28.51 -2.09 -5.49
CA ARG A 80 -29.86 -1.55 -5.64
C ARG A 80 -30.79 -2.50 -4.88
N PRO A 81 -31.41 -2.09 -3.77
CA PRO A 81 -32.43 -2.93 -3.13
C PRO A 81 -33.65 -3.04 -4.06
N PRO A 82 -34.25 -4.23 -4.25
CA PRO A 82 -35.56 -4.34 -4.85
C PRO A 82 -36.58 -3.70 -3.91
N GLY A 83 -37.36 -2.72 -4.40
CA GLY A 83 -38.48 -2.15 -3.65
C GLY A 83 -39.54 -3.22 -3.37
N PRO A 84 -40.28 -3.13 -2.26
CA PRO A 84 -41.33 -4.09 -1.95
C PRO A 84 -42.48 -3.94 -2.94
N GLU A 85 -42.63 -4.91 -3.83
CA GLU A 85 -43.75 -4.98 -4.76
C GLU A 85 -45.01 -5.29 -3.95
N SER A 86 -45.98 -4.39 -4.04
CA SER A 86 -47.26 -4.43 -3.34
C SER A 86 -48.04 -5.73 -3.55
N THR A 87 -48.56 -6.25 -2.43
CA THR A 87 -49.78 -7.04 -2.24
C THR A 87 -50.74 -7.11 -3.44
N SER A 88 -51.05 -8.33 -3.89
CA SER A 88 -52.41 -8.92 -3.92
C SER A 88 -52.36 -10.32 -4.55
N PRO A 89 -53.10 -11.29 -3.99
CA PRO A 89 -53.98 -12.04 -4.88
C PRO A 89 -55.40 -12.22 -4.36
N ASN A 90 -56.27 -12.40 -5.36
CA ASN A 90 -57.72 -12.64 -5.39
C ASN A 90 -58.24 -13.64 -4.35
#